data_AF-A0A4Q3V5S7-F1
#
_entry.id   AF-A0A4Q3V5S7-F1
#
_cell.length_a   1.000
_cell.length_b   1.000
_cell.length_c   1.000
_cell.angle_alpha   90.00
_cell.angle_beta   90.00
_cell.angle_gamma   90.00
#
_symmetry.space_group_name_H-M   'P 1'
#
loop_
_entity.id
_entity.type
_entity.pdbx_description
1 polymer ?
#
loop_
_entity_poly.entity_id
_entity_poly.type
_entity_poly.pdbx_seq_one_letter_code
_entity_poly.pdbx_strand_id
1 'polypeptide(L)'
;MDGNGSGSDGGKCPVPHSRGRVNRDWWPNQLNISVLHQNTPDSDPYGAAFNYAKEFETLDLDAVVKDLTALMTDSQSWWPADYGHYGPFFIRMAWHAAGTYRTGDGRGGGGRGQQRFAPLNSWPDNGNLDKARRLLWPIKQKYGAKLSWADLLILTGNVALDSMGFKTFGFGGGRADTFEPEQHVNWGSEDVWLADSKHAASRYSGERELHGDLGAVQMGLIYVNPEGPDGNPDPVASGRDIRDTFGRMAMNDEETVALVAGGHTFGKAHGAGPANHVGAEPE
;
A
#
# COMPACT_ATOMS: atom_id res chain seq x y z
N MET A 1 44.48 11.20 4.70
CA MET A 1 44.47 12.67 4.76
C MET A 1 44.09 13.09 3.35
N ASP A 2 42.85 13.42 3.02
CA ASP A 2 41.78 14.12 3.75
C ASP A 2 40.43 13.56 3.26
N GLY A 3 39.35 13.41 4.02
CA GLY A 3 38.95 14.16 5.20
C GLY A 3 38.11 15.39 4.82
N ASN A 4 37.01 15.23 4.06
CA ASN A 4 35.95 16.24 4.08
C ASN A 4 34.58 15.64 3.71
N GLY A 5 33.63 15.73 4.63
CA GLY A 5 32.25 15.30 4.44
C GLY A 5 31.31 16.49 4.22
N SER A 6 30.18 16.24 3.57
CA SER A 6 28.94 17.00 3.76
C SER A 6 27.74 16.21 3.22
N GLY A 7 26.95 15.66 4.14
CA GLY A 7 25.48 15.62 4.12
C GLY A 7 24.71 14.95 2.99
N SER A 8 24.26 13.72 3.23
CA SER A 8 22.81 13.38 3.22
C SER A 8 22.60 12.16 4.13
N ASP A 9 22.03 12.40 5.32
CA ASP A 9 21.74 11.36 6.32
C ASP A 9 20.37 10.74 6.07
N GLY A 10 20.19 10.13 4.90
CA GLY A 10 19.06 9.25 4.60
C GLY A 10 19.46 7.79 4.79
N GLY A 11 18.92 7.12 5.83
CA GLY A 11 18.88 5.65 5.89
C GLY A 11 20.09 4.91 6.50
N LYS A 12 20.80 5.47 7.50
CA LYS A 12 21.84 4.71 8.22
C LYS A 12 21.34 4.17 9.56
N CYS A 13 21.48 2.86 9.76
CA CYS A 13 21.24 2.20 11.04
C CYS A 13 22.18 2.80 12.12
N PRO A 14 21.67 3.26 13.27
CA PRO A 14 22.44 3.98 14.29
C PRO A 14 23.30 3.07 15.19
N VAL A 15 23.14 1.75 15.08
CA VAL A 15 24.04 0.76 15.71
C VAL A 15 25.08 0.34 14.67
N PRO A 16 26.39 0.34 14.99
CA PRO A 16 27.44 -0.01 14.04
C PRO A 16 27.41 -1.51 13.71
N HIS A 17 26.50 -1.91 12.83
CA HIS A 17 26.70 -3.02 11.94
C HIS A 17 27.43 -2.46 10.73
N SER A 18 28.69 -2.84 10.51
CA SER A 18 29.35 -2.50 9.26
C SER A 18 28.63 -3.25 8.13
N ARG A 19 27.57 -2.69 7.56
CA ARG A 19 27.13 -3.12 6.24
C ARG A 19 28.31 -2.81 5.32
N GLY A 20 29.01 -3.86 4.90
CA GLY A 20 30.11 -3.71 3.96
C GLY A 20 29.60 -2.97 2.72
N ARG A 21 30.41 -2.05 2.18
CA ARG A 21 30.06 -1.37 0.94
C ARG A 21 29.79 -2.42 -0.14
N VAL A 22 28.67 -2.30 -0.82
CA VAL A 22 28.29 -3.16 -1.95
C VAL A 22 28.60 -2.45 -3.27
N ASN A 23 28.56 -3.17 -4.39
CA ASN A 23 28.86 -2.61 -5.72
C ASN A 23 28.01 -1.37 -6.06
N ARG A 24 26.75 -1.32 -5.61
CA ARG A 24 25.86 -0.17 -5.81
C ARG A 24 26.35 1.10 -5.12
N ASP A 25 27.07 0.98 -4.01
CA ASP A 25 27.64 2.14 -3.30
C ASP A 25 28.81 2.76 -4.08
N TRP A 26 29.53 1.95 -4.85
CA TRP A 26 30.67 2.38 -5.67
C TRP A 26 30.26 2.82 -7.07
N TRP A 27 29.28 2.13 -7.67
CA TRP A 27 28.77 2.40 -9.01
C TRP A 27 27.25 2.58 -8.98
N PRO A 28 26.75 3.70 -8.42
CA PRO A 28 25.31 3.92 -8.25
C PRO A 28 24.54 3.90 -9.58
N ASN A 29 25.19 4.37 -10.66
CA ASN A 29 24.60 4.48 -11.99
C ASN A 29 24.78 3.23 -12.87
N GLN A 30 25.33 2.13 -12.34
CA GLN A 30 25.46 0.89 -13.11
C GLN A 30 24.09 0.25 -13.35
N LEU A 31 23.88 -0.36 -14.53
CA LEU A 31 22.65 -1.09 -14.85
C LEU A 31 22.29 -2.11 -13.75
N ASN A 32 21.05 -2.09 -13.28
CA ASN A 32 20.55 -3.05 -12.31
C ASN A 32 19.89 -4.26 -12.98
N ILE A 33 20.58 -5.40 -13.00
CA ILE A 33 20.02 -6.66 -13.53
C ILE A 33 19.34 -7.52 -12.45
N SER A 34 19.36 -7.13 -11.17
CA SER A 34 18.73 -7.92 -10.10
C SER A 34 17.21 -8.01 -10.28
N VAL A 35 16.61 -6.98 -10.88
CA VAL A 35 15.16 -6.93 -11.17
C VAL A 35 14.67 -8.06 -12.09
N LEU A 36 15.56 -8.65 -12.89
CA LEU A 36 15.26 -9.78 -13.79
C LEU A 36 15.29 -11.13 -13.07
N HIS A 37 15.72 -11.15 -11.80
CA HIS A 37 15.91 -12.35 -11.00
C HIS A 37 15.07 -12.32 -9.72
N GLN A 38 13.97 -11.55 -9.70
CA GLN A 38 12.99 -11.57 -8.62
C GLN A 38 11.93 -12.64 -8.87
N ASN A 39 11.28 -13.12 -7.80
CA ASN A 39 10.22 -14.12 -7.83
C ASN A 39 10.69 -15.43 -8.51
N THR A 40 11.91 -15.84 -8.19
CA THR A 40 12.43 -17.13 -8.65
C THR A 40 11.68 -18.28 -7.97
N PRO A 41 11.61 -19.48 -8.58
CA PRO A 41 10.98 -20.64 -7.94
C PRO A 41 11.54 -20.98 -6.55
N ASP A 42 12.83 -20.71 -6.31
CA ASP A 42 13.49 -20.98 -5.03
C ASP A 42 13.03 -20.05 -3.90
N SER A 43 12.47 -18.88 -4.24
CA SER A 43 11.89 -17.93 -3.27
C SER A 43 10.46 -18.27 -2.87
N ASP A 44 9.80 -19.18 -3.60
CA ASP A 44 8.42 -19.60 -3.36
C ASP A 44 8.35 -20.79 -2.36
N PRO A 45 7.77 -20.62 -1.16
CA PRO A 45 7.69 -21.68 -0.17
C PRO A 45 6.72 -22.81 -0.53
N TYR A 46 5.85 -22.64 -1.53
CA TYR A 46 4.91 -23.68 -1.96
C TYR A 46 5.49 -24.60 -3.05
N GLY A 47 6.60 -24.20 -3.66
CA GLY A 47 7.33 -24.99 -4.65
C GLY A 47 6.66 -25.04 -6.03
N ALA A 48 7.43 -25.49 -7.03
CA ALA A 48 7.06 -25.38 -8.45
C ALA A 48 5.78 -26.14 -8.88
N ALA A 49 5.32 -27.10 -8.08
CA ALA A 49 4.09 -27.86 -8.37
C ALA A 49 2.81 -27.16 -7.89
N PHE A 50 2.93 -26.11 -7.06
CA PHE A 50 1.79 -25.38 -6.53
C PHE A 50 1.05 -24.64 -7.64
N ASN A 51 -0.29 -24.70 -7.60
CA ASN A 51 -1.15 -24.00 -8.53
C ASN A 51 -2.26 -23.28 -7.74
N TYR A 52 -2.08 -21.98 -7.55
CA TYR A 52 -3.00 -21.19 -6.72
C TYR A 52 -4.44 -21.22 -7.24
N ALA A 53 -4.65 -21.15 -8.57
CA ALA A 53 -6.00 -21.19 -9.13
C ALA A 53 -6.73 -22.49 -8.76
N LYS A 54 -6.05 -23.64 -8.89
CA LYS A 54 -6.62 -24.94 -8.49
C LYS A 54 -6.89 -25.02 -6.99
N GLU A 55 -5.99 -24.49 -6.16
CA GLU A 55 -6.17 -24.50 -4.71
C GLU A 55 -7.35 -23.60 -4.28
N PHE A 56 -7.46 -22.41 -4.89
CA PHE A 56 -8.54 -21.47 -4.65
C PHE A 56 -9.90 -22.02 -5.10
N GLU A 57 -9.97 -22.77 -6.20
CA GLU A 57 -11.20 -23.45 -6.63
C GLU A 57 -11.73 -24.46 -5.59
N THR A 58 -10.87 -24.97 -4.70
CA THR A 58 -11.27 -25.88 -3.61
C THR A 58 -11.55 -25.17 -2.29
N LEU A 59 -11.46 -23.84 -2.25
CA LEU A 59 -11.72 -23.03 -1.07
C LEU A 59 -13.23 -22.95 -0.81
N ASP A 60 -13.64 -23.21 0.42
CA ASP A 60 -14.99 -22.88 0.87
C ASP A 60 -15.08 -21.36 1.09
N LEU A 61 -15.37 -20.63 0.00
CA LEU A 61 -15.41 -19.18 -0.01
C LEU A 61 -16.56 -18.64 0.88
N ASP A 62 -17.68 -19.35 0.95
CA ASP A 62 -18.80 -18.96 1.82
C ASP A 62 -18.40 -19.01 3.29
N ALA A 63 -17.62 -20.02 3.70
CA ALA A 63 -17.05 -20.07 5.04
C ALA A 63 -16.07 -18.92 5.30
N VAL A 64 -15.22 -18.56 4.33
CA VAL A 64 -14.31 -17.40 4.46
C VAL A 64 -15.10 -16.11 4.65
N VAL A 65 -16.13 -15.88 3.84
CA VAL A 65 -17.00 -14.69 3.93
C VAL A 65 -17.71 -14.65 5.29
N LYS A 66 -18.20 -15.79 5.78
CA LYS A 66 -18.80 -15.89 7.12
C LYS A 66 -17.81 -15.53 8.22
N ASP A 67 -16.60 -16.06 8.18
CA ASP A 67 -15.55 -15.77 9.15
C ASP A 67 -15.14 -14.28 9.11
N LEU A 68 -14.98 -13.72 7.91
CA LEU A 68 -14.69 -12.30 7.72
C LEU A 68 -15.80 -11.43 8.29
N THR A 69 -17.06 -11.79 8.04
CA THR A 69 -18.23 -11.07 8.57
C THR A 69 -18.25 -11.11 10.10
N ALA A 70 -17.95 -12.25 10.71
CA ALA A 70 -17.85 -12.38 12.16
C ALA A 70 -16.69 -11.53 12.74
N LEU A 71 -15.54 -11.52 12.07
CA LEU A 71 -14.39 -10.71 12.47
C LEU A 71 -14.71 -9.21 12.48
N MET A 72 -15.61 -8.73 11.63
CA MET A 72 -15.95 -7.31 11.55
C MET A 72 -16.34 -6.72 12.92
N THR A 73 -16.98 -7.49 13.79
CA THR A 73 -17.43 -7.04 15.12
C THR A 73 -16.73 -7.73 16.29
N ASP A 74 -15.74 -8.58 16.02
CA ASP A 74 -14.93 -9.25 17.05
C ASP A 74 -13.74 -8.38 17.47
N SER A 75 -14.04 -7.30 18.21
CA SER A 75 -13.05 -6.31 18.64
C SER A 75 -11.95 -6.91 19.51
N GLN A 76 -10.70 -6.70 19.09
CA GLN A 76 -9.51 -7.11 19.82
C GLN A 76 -9.00 -5.99 20.74
N SER A 77 -8.62 -6.32 21.97
CA SER A 77 -8.20 -5.33 22.98
C SER A 77 -6.92 -4.56 22.62
N TRP A 78 -6.04 -5.15 21.81
CA TRP A 78 -4.79 -4.53 21.36
C TRP A 78 -5.00 -3.55 20.19
N TRP A 79 -6.16 -3.58 19.54
CA TRP A 79 -6.57 -2.59 18.55
C TRP A 79 -8.10 -2.49 18.50
N PRO A 80 -8.75 -1.83 19.48
CA PRO A 80 -10.20 -1.85 19.60
C PRO A 80 -10.91 -1.32 18.34
N ALA A 81 -12.02 -1.95 17.96
CA ALA A 81 -12.79 -1.56 16.80
C ALA A 81 -13.55 -0.24 17.05
N ASP A 82 -13.32 0.77 16.20
CA ASP A 82 -14.14 1.98 16.21
C ASP A 82 -15.61 1.61 16.01
N TYR A 83 -16.50 2.18 16.82
CA TYR A 83 -17.94 1.89 16.79
C TYR A 83 -18.30 0.41 16.94
N GLY A 84 -17.37 -0.43 17.43
CA GLY A 84 -17.53 -1.88 17.51
C GLY A 84 -17.49 -2.59 16.16
N HIS A 85 -16.99 -1.95 15.08
CA HIS A 85 -16.96 -2.54 13.75
C HIS A 85 -15.68 -2.16 12.96
N TYR A 86 -14.87 -3.14 12.55
CA TYR A 86 -13.64 -2.94 11.76
C TYR A 86 -13.86 -2.68 10.27
N GLY A 87 -15.09 -2.83 9.76
CA GLY A 87 -15.42 -2.67 8.34
C GLY A 87 -14.76 -1.46 7.66
N PRO A 88 -14.91 -0.23 8.17
CA PRO A 88 -14.27 0.94 7.54
C PRO A 88 -12.73 0.85 7.49
N PHE A 89 -12.11 0.25 8.51
CA PHE A 89 -10.67 0.05 8.57
C PHE A 89 -10.21 -0.96 7.50
N PHE A 90 -10.99 -2.00 7.25
CA PHE A 90 -10.72 -2.97 6.19
C PHE A 90 -11.01 -2.44 4.79
N ILE A 91 -12.01 -1.56 4.63
CA ILE A 91 -12.23 -0.84 3.35
C ILE A 91 -10.99 -0.02 3.01
N ARG A 92 -10.46 0.76 3.97
CA ARG A 92 -9.20 1.50 3.78
C ARG A 92 -8.04 0.56 3.43
N MET A 93 -7.90 -0.56 4.13
CA MET A 93 -6.84 -1.54 3.84
C MET A 93 -6.90 -2.06 2.39
N ALA A 94 -8.09 -2.47 1.93
CA ALA A 94 -8.30 -2.97 0.58
C ALA A 94 -8.09 -1.87 -0.48
N TRP A 95 -8.61 -0.66 -0.23
CA TRP A 95 -8.40 0.52 -1.05
C TRP A 95 -6.91 0.82 -1.22
N HIS A 96 -6.13 0.88 -0.13
CA HIS A 96 -4.70 1.15 -0.17
C HIS A 96 -3.90 0.01 -0.82
N ALA A 97 -4.40 -1.24 -0.75
CA ALA A 97 -3.77 -2.35 -1.44
C ALA A 97 -3.94 -2.22 -2.96
N ALA A 98 -5.13 -1.81 -3.43
CA ALA A 98 -5.43 -1.60 -4.84
C ALA A 98 -4.92 -0.26 -5.39
N GLY A 99 -4.86 0.78 -4.57
CA GLY A 99 -4.69 2.16 -4.98
C GLY A 99 -3.25 2.60 -5.27
N THR A 100 -2.31 1.68 -5.35
CA THR A 100 -0.93 2.00 -5.81
C THR A 100 -0.76 1.82 -7.31
N TYR A 101 -1.81 1.38 -8.01
CA TYR A 101 -1.81 1.07 -9.43
C TYR A 101 -1.54 2.31 -10.31
N ARG A 102 -0.80 2.14 -11.41
CA ARG A 102 -0.55 3.21 -12.39
C ARG A 102 -0.81 2.71 -13.80
N THR A 103 -1.49 3.52 -14.61
CA THR A 103 -1.76 3.17 -16.01
C THR A 103 -0.55 3.29 -16.91
N GLY A 104 0.38 4.20 -16.60
CA GLY A 104 1.55 4.46 -17.44
C GLY A 104 2.48 3.25 -17.60
N ASP A 105 2.59 2.41 -16.56
CA ASP A 105 3.45 1.22 -16.59
C ASP A 105 2.83 -0.08 -16.06
N GLY A 106 1.56 -0.03 -15.60
CA GLY A 106 0.83 -1.18 -15.08
C GLY A 106 1.34 -1.72 -13.74
N ARG A 107 2.22 -0.99 -13.04
CA ARG A 107 2.77 -1.41 -11.74
C ARG A 107 1.88 -1.00 -10.58
N GLY A 108 2.16 -1.56 -9.41
CA GLY A 108 1.35 -1.39 -8.20
C GLY A 108 0.06 -2.21 -8.24
N GLY A 109 -0.88 -1.83 -7.38
CA GLY A 109 -2.18 -2.49 -7.23
C GLY A 109 -2.17 -3.71 -6.31
N GLY A 110 -3.37 -4.27 -6.10
CA GLY A 110 -3.60 -5.33 -5.12
C GLY A 110 -3.25 -6.74 -5.61
N GLY A 111 -2.82 -6.87 -6.86
CA GLY A 111 -2.67 -8.16 -7.56
C GLY A 111 -1.61 -9.11 -6.99
N ARG A 112 -0.70 -8.62 -6.15
CA ARG A 112 0.46 -9.37 -5.65
C ARG A 112 0.59 -9.37 -4.13
N GLY A 113 -0.35 -8.74 -3.42
CA GLY A 113 -0.32 -8.65 -1.96
C GLY A 113 0.87 -7.85 -1.40
N GLN A 114 1.49 -6.98 -2.21
CA GLN A 114 2.72 -6.25 -1.88
C GLN A 114 2.58 -5.30 -0.67
N GLN A 115 1.36 -4.93 -0.26
CA GLN A 115 1.13 -4.15 0.97
C GLN A 115 1.70 -4.84 2.24
N ARG A 116 1.99 -6.15 2.19
CA ARG A 116 2.63 -6.89 3.28
C ARG A 116 4.16 -6.80 3.31
N PHE A 117 4.77 -6.17 2.32
CA PHE A 117 6.23 -6.03 2.18
C PHE A 117 6.65 -4.57 2.10
N ALA A 118 7.95 -4.32 2.33
CA ALA A 118 8.56 -3.04 2.03
C ALA A 118 8.42 -2.67 0.54
N PRO A 119 8.33 -1.38 0.20
CA PRO A 119 8.20 -0.25 1.12
C PRO A 119 6.75 -0.03 1.59
N LEU A 120 5.77 -0.70 0.96
CA LEU A 120 4.34 -0.40 1.15
C LEU A 120 3.84 -0.72 2.56
N ASN A 121 4.41 -1.71 3.25
CA ASN A 121 4.07 -2.02 4.64
C ASN A 121 4.39 -0.87 5.61
N SER A 122 5.24 0.07 5.20
CA SER A 122 5.81 1.15 6.01
C SER A 122 5.64 2.55 5.42
N TRP A 123 4.89 2.68 4.32
CA TRP A 123 4.50 4.00 3.82
C TRP A 123 3.67 4.77 4.87
N PRO A 124 3.89 6.10 5.03
CA PRO A 124 3.10 6.92 5.96
C PRO A 124 1.59 6.79 5.77
N ASP A 125 1.12 6.78 4.52
CA ASP A 125 -0.32 6.67 4.21
C ASP A 125 -0.87 5.25 4.49
N ASN A 126 0.01 4.25 4.65
CA ASN A 126 -0.36 2.92 5.13
C ASN A 126 -0.25 2.77 6.66
N GLY A 127 -0.09 3.90 7.38
CA GLY A 127 -0.05 3.95 8.83
C GLY A 127 -1.17 3.13 9.48
N ASN A 128 -0.80 2.30 10.45
CA ASN A 128 -1.63 1.33 11.16
C ASN A 128 -2.24 0.19 10.33
N LEU A 129 -2.11 0.14 9.00
CA LEU A 129 -2.64 -0.99 8.21
C LEU A 129 -1.92 -2.32 8.51
N ASP A 130 -0.76 -2.28 9.18
CA ASP A 130 -0.14 -3.46 9.78
C ASP A 130 -1.06 -4.14 10.81
N LYS A 131 -1.84 -3.36 11.57
CA LYS A 131 -2.86 -3.85 12.50
C LYS A 131 -4.02 -4.52 11.75
N ALA A 132 -4.49 -3.90 10.66
CA ALA A 132 -5.54 -4.49 9.81
C ALA A 132 -5.12 -5.86 9.26
N ARG A 133 -3.92 -5.96 8.70
CA ARG A 133 -3.37 -7.23 8.21
C ARG A 133 -3.20 -8.24 9.34
N ARG A 134 -2.81 -7.80 10.54
CA ARG A 134 -2.70 -8.68 11.71
C ARG A 134 -4.04 -9.24 12.18
N LEU A 135 -5.13 -8.46 12.13
CA LEU A 135 -6.50 -8.94 12.43
C LEU A 135 -6.93 -10.08 11.50
N LEU A 136 -6.45 -10.08 10.24
CA LEU A 136 -6.79 -11.10 9.25
C LEU A 136 -5.94 -12.37 9.33
N TRP A 137 -4.85 -12.36 10.11
CA TRP A 137 -3.96 -13.50 10.22
C TRP A 137 -4.66 -14.80 10.65
N PRO A 138 -5.57 -14.83 11.64
CA PRO A 138 -6.26 -16.06 12.01
C PRO A 138 -7.07 -16.68 10.85
N ILE A 139 -7.67 -15.85 9.99
CA ILE A 139 -8.39 -16.31 8.79
C ILE A 139 -7.39 -16.87 7.77
N LYS A 140 -6.31 -16.14 7.48
CA LYS A 140 -5.24 -16.64 6.60
C LYS A 140 -4.65 -17.96 7.11
N GLN A 141 -4.46 -18.09 8.42
CA GLN A 141 -3.95 -19.29 9.07
C GLN A 141 -4.92 -20.46 8.92
N LYS A 142 -6.22 -20.23 9.10
CA LYS A 142 -7.27 -21.25 8.95
C LYS A 142 -7.37 -21.79 7.52
N TYR A 143 -7.33 -20.91 6.52
CA TYR A 143 -7.54 -21.28 5.11
C TYR A 143 -6.24 -21.60 4.34
N GLY A 144 -5.08 -21.28 4.92
CA GLY A 144 -3.79 -21.71 4.42
C GLY A 144 -3.51 -21.27 2.98
N ALA A 145 -2.86 -22.13 2.19
CA ALA A 145 -2.43 -21.83 0.83
C ALA A 145 -3.58 -21.65 -0.17
N LYS A 146 -4.80 -22.09 0.17
CA LYS A 146 -6.00 -21.96 -0.68
C LYS A 146 -6.49 -20.52 -0.79
N LEU A 147 -6.08 -19.65 0.13
CA LEU A 147 -6.42 -18.24 0.14
C LEU A 147 -5.13 -17.42 0.25
N SER A 148 -4.76 -16.74 -0.82
CA SER A 148 -3.60 -15.85 -0.82
C SER A 148 -3.86 -14.62 0.05
N TRP A 149 -2.78 -13.98 0.52
CA TRP A 149 -2.91 -12.64 1.10
C TRP A 149 -3.46 -11.65 0.08
N ALA A 150 -2.98 -11.70 -1.16
CA ALA A 150 -3.44 -10.79 -2.20
C ALA A 150 -4.97 -10.79 -2.39
N ASP A 151 -5.60 -11.97 -2.43
CA ASP A 151 -7.07 -12.08 -2.50
C ASP A 151 -7.73 -11.74 -1.17
N LEU A 152 -7.18 -12.19 -0.04
CA LEU A 152 -7.75 -11.92 1.28
C LEU A 152 -7.86 -10.43 1.58
N LEU A 153 -6.85 -9.63 1.23
CA LEU A 153 -6.88 -8.17 1.45
C LEU A 153 -8.06 -7.52 0.73
N ILE A 154 -8.31 -7.90 -0.53
CA ILE A 154 -9.40 -7.34 -1.35
C ILE A 154 -10.75 -7.90 -0.93
N LEU A 155 -10.85 -9.21 -0.72
CA LEU A 155 -12.08 -9.87 -0.28
C LEU A 155 -12.57 -9.29 1.05
N THR A 156 -11.66 -9.00 1.98
CA THR A 156 -12.02 -8.38 3.27
C THR A 156 -12.70 -7.03 3.06
N GLY A 157 -12.20 -6.19 2.15
CA GLY A 157 -12.83 -4.90 1.82
C GLY A 157 -14.24 -5.07 1.24
N ASN A 158 -14.42 -6.05 0.33
CA ASN A 158 -15.74 -6.37 -0.22
C ASN A 158 -16.72 -6.85 0.86
N VAL A 159 -16.30 -7.79 1.72
CA VAL A 159 -17.15 -8.30 2.81
C VAL A 159 -17.47 -7.21 3.82
N ALA A 160 -16.55 -6.28 4.08
CA ALA A 160 -16.79 -5.13 4.94
C ALA A 160 -17.88 -4.19 4.37
N LEU A 161 -17.87 -3.95 3.06
CA LEU A 161 -18.94 -3.17 2.39
C LEU A 161 -20.29 -3.88 2.51
N ASP A 162 -20.34 -5.18 2.17
CA ASP A 162 -21.57 -5.97 2.24
C ASP A 162 -22.12 -6.05 3.68
N SER A 163 -21.25 -6.21 4.70
CA SER A 163 -21.65 -6.27 6.11
C SER A 163 -22.24 -4.96 6.64
N MET A 164 -21.93 -3.84 5.98
CA MET A 164 -22.45 -2.50 6.31
C MET A 164 -23.58 -2.05 5.36
N GLY A 165 -24.14 -2.97 4.59
CA GLY A 165 -25.34 -2.74 3.77
C GLY A 165 -25.06 -2.20 2.36
N PHE A 166 -23.81 -2.18 1.90
CA PHE A 166 -23.47 -1.84 0.52
C PHE A 166 -23.26 -3.10 -0.31
N LYS A 167 -24.21 -3.42 -1.19
CA LYS A 167 -24.09 -4.57 -2.08
C LYS A 167 -23.04 -4.31 -3.16
N THR A 168 -21.94 -5.06 -3.10
CA THR A 168 -20.87 -4.97 -4.10
C THR A 168 -21.28 -5.55 -5.46
N PHE A 169 -20.53 -5.19 -6.52
CA PHE A 169 -20.76 -5.73 -7.86
C PHE A 169 -20.39 -7.22 -7.98
N GLY A 170 -19.44 -7.69 -7.17
CA GLY A 170 -18.95 -9.06 -7.15
C GLY A 170 -17.50 -9.12 -6.69
N PHE A 171 -16.95 -10.34 -6.64
CA PHE A 171 -15.55 -10.60 -6.31
C PHE A 171 -15.00 -11.70 -7.21
N GLY A 172 -13.74 -11.57 -7.62
CA GLY A 172 -12.98 -12.60 -8.32
C GLY A 172 -11.64 -12.82 -7.62
N GLY A 173 -11.37 -14.07 -7.24
CA GLY A 173 -10.07 -14.51 -6.75
C GLY A 173 -9.10 -14.86 -7.90
N GLY A 174 -7.91 -15.33 -7.54
CA GLY A 174 -6.88 -15.77 -8.47
C GLY A 174 -5.57 -15.00 -8.38
N ARG A 175 -5.43 -14.05 -7.44
CA ARG A 175 -4.17 -13.34 -7.20
C ARG A 175 -3.23 -14.23 -6.40
N ALA A 176 -2.22 -14.81 -7.05
CA ALA A 176 -1.19 -15.57 -6.33
C ALA A 176 -0.31 -14.62 -5.47
N ASP A 177 0.10 -15.08 -4.30
CA ASP A 177 1.05 -14.33 -3.47
C ASP A 177 2.44 -14.30 -4.14
N THR A 178 3.13 -13.16 -4.03
CA THR A 178 4.59 -13.06 -4.25
C THR A 178 5.33 -13.17 -2.92
N PHE A 179 6.62 -13.49 -2.91
CA PHE A 179 7.37 -13.78 -1.67
C PHE A 179 8.53 -12.84 -1.36
N GLU A 180 8.70 -11.78 -2.15
CA GLU A 180 9.69 -10.73 -1.93
C GLU A 180 9.14 -9.34 -2.32
N PRO A 181 9.71 -8.25 -1.79
CA PRO A 181 9.43 -6.88 -2.24
C PRO A 181 9.67 -6.68 -3.73
N GLU A 182 8.80 -5.96 -4.44
CA GLU A 182 9.08 -5.54 -5.81
C GLU A 182 10.10 -4.40 -5.85
N GLN A 183 11.35 -4.70 -6.21
CA GLN A 183 12.45 -3.72 -6.22
C GLN A 183 12.51 -2.92 -7.52
N HIS A 184 11.66 -3.25 -8.47
CA HIS A 184 11.68 -2.70 -9.82
C HIS A 184 10.63 -1.60 -10.04
N VAL A 185 9.81 -1.31 -9.02
CA VAL A 185 8.82 -0.21 -9.09
C VAL A 185 9.51 1.11 -8.77
N ASN A 186 9.42 2.07 -9.69
CA ASN A 186 9.89 3.43 -9.46
C ASN A 186 8.79 4.25 -8.78
N TRP A 187 8.90 4.42 -7.46
CA TRP A 187 7.96 5.20 -6.65
C TRP A 187 8.27 6.72 -6.61
N GLY A 188 9.40 7.13 -7.19
CA GLY A 188 9.94 8.49 -7.08
C GLY A 188 11.41 8.50 -6.68
N SER A 189 12.04 9.67 -6.79
CA SER A 189 13.46 9.88 -6.51
C SER A 189 13.73 10.55 -5.15
N GLU A 190 12.68 10.91 -4.42
CA GLU A 190 12.79 11.56 -3.12
C GLU A 190 13.43 10.63 -2.08
N ASP A 191 14.25 11.22 -1.21
CA ASP A 191 14.93 10.55 -0.10
C ASP A 191 14.27 10.88 1.26
N VAL A 192 13.15 11.60 1.25
CA VAL A 192 12.35 11.95 2.43
C VAL A 192 10.89 11.59 2.20
N TRP A 193 10.29 10.90 3.18
CA TRP A 193 8.85 10.63 3.17
C TRP A 193 8.04 11.92 3.16
N LEU A 194 6.99 11.96 2.34
CA LEU A 194 6.10 13.11 2.21
C LEU A 194 6.82 14.42 1.87
N ALA A 195 7.97 14.36 1.20
CA ALA A 195 8.65 15.55 0.68
C ALA A 195 7.69 16.39 -0.18
N ASP A 196 7.71 17.71 0.01
CA ASP A 196 6.88 18.64 -0.75
C ASP A 196 7.44 18.89 -2.16
N SER A 197 6.67 19.60 -2.99
CA SER A 197 7.06 19.92 -4.37
C SER A 197 8.31 20.80 -4.51
N LYS A 198 8.82 21.40 -3.42
CA LYS A 198 10.05 22.22 -3.41
C LYS A 198 11.30 21.40 -3.14
N HIS A 199 11.16 20.11 -2.83
CA HIS A 199 12.26 19.22 -2.57
C HIS A 199 13.23 19.14 -3.78
N ALA A 200 14.53 18.95 -3.54
CA ALA A 200 15.53 18.93 -4.60
C ALA A 200 15.31 17.79 -5.62
N ALA A 201 14.74 16.67 -5.16
CA ALA A 201 14.35 15.52 -5.98
C ALA A 201 12.84 15.53 -6.31
N SER A 202 12.22 16.72 -6.41
CA SER A 202 10.79 16.89 -6.62
C SER A 202 10.27 16.07 -7.80
N ARG A 203 9.10 15.45 -7.59
CA ARG A 203 8.32 14.80 -8.65
C ARG A 203 7.52 15.76 -9.53
N TYR A 204 7.60 17.07 -9.29
CA TYR A 204 6.91 18.09 -10.06
C TYR A 204 7.87 18.94 -10.88
N SER A 205 7.43 19.32 -12.07
CA SER A 205 8.05 20.34 -12.92
C SER A 205 7.02 21.33 -13.44
N GLY A 206 7.49 22.44 -14.02
CA GLY A 206 6.63 23.42 -14.68
C GLY A 206 5.50 23.94 -13.78
N GLU A 207 4.28 23.98 -14.32
CA GLU A 207 3.07 24.39 -13.61
C GLU A 207 2.38 23.19 -12.94
N ARG A 208 3.09 22.52 -12.02
CA ARG A 208 2.58 21.35 -11.26
C ARG A 208 2.33 20.12 -12.14
N GLU A 209 3.24 19.86 -13.07
CA GLU A 209 3.23 18.65 -13.90
C GLU A 209 3.90 17.49 -13.15
N LEU A 210 3.14 16.43 -12.85
CA LEU A 210 3.65 15.24 -12.17
C LEU A 210 4.51 14.39 -13.12
N HIS A 211 5.72 14.05 -12.68
CA HIS A 211 6.75 13.42 -13.51
C HIS A 211 6.41 11.99 -13.94
N GLY A 212 6.58 11.72 -15.23
CA GLY A 212 6.45 10.38 -15.83
C GLY A 212 5.12 9.72 -15.47
N ASP A 213 5.20 8.45 -15.09
CA ASP A 213 4.02 7.63 -14.79
C ASP A 213 3.57 7.71 -13.32
N LEU A 214 4.21 8.57 -12.48
CA LEU A 214 3.90 8.65 -11.04
C LEU A 214 2.40 8.88 -10.83
N GLY A 215 1.82 8.20 -9.84
CA GLY A 215 0.38 8.24 -9.56
C GLY A 215 0.01 8.98 -8.28
N ALA A 216 0.99 9.50 -7.53
CA ALA A 216 0.77 10.14 -6.23
C ALA A 216 1.55 11.46 -6.11
N VAL A 217 1.00 12.42 -5.37
CA VAL A 217 1.56 13.78 -5.24
C VAL A 217 2.75 13.90 -4.31
N GLN A 218 2.97 12.94 -3.41
CA GLN A 218 4.13 12.88 -2.52
C GLN A 218 4.56 11.43 -2.28
N MET A 219 5.85 11.24 -1.99
CA MET A 219 6.41 9.91 -1.72
C MET A 219 5.79 9.33 -0.44
N GLY A 220 5.17 8.17 -0.56
CA GLY A 220 4.51 7.50 0.57
C GLY A 220 3.01 7.77 0.73
N LEU A 221 2.41 8.58 -0.16
CA LEU A 221 0.95 8.71 -0.30
C LEU A 221 0.40 7.73 -1.34
N ILE A 222 -0.87 7.37 -1.20
CA ILE A 222 -1.58 6.58 -2.22
C ILE A 222 -1.95 7.46 -3.42
N TYR A 223 -2.58 8.63 -3.19
CA TYR A 223 -3.00 9.56 -4.26
C TYR A 223 -2.56 10.99 -3.96
N VAL A 224 -3.33 11.70 -3.12
CA VAL A 224 -3.21 13.12 -2.84
C VAL A 224 -3.01 13.38 -1.36
N ASN A 225 -2.53 14.58 -1.02
CA ASN A 225 -2.44 15.02 0.36
C ASN A 225 -3.83 15.40 0.90
N PRO A 226 -4.30 14.82 2.02
CA PRO A 226 -5.63 15.12 2.57
C PRO A 226 -5.77 16.55 3.10
N GLU A 227 -4.68 17.25 3.38
CA GLU A 227 -4.65 18.66 3.80
C GLU A 227 -4.60 19.63 2.60
N GLY A 228 -4.44 19.10 1.39
CA GLY A 228 -4.32 19.85 0.15
C GLY A 228 -2.88 19.96 -0.39
N PRO A 229 -2.70 20.53 -1.59
CA PRO A 229 -1.41 20.63 -2.29
C PRO A 229 -0.27 21.14 -1.41
N ASP A 230 0.73 20.31 -1.12
CA ASP A 230 1.88 20.66 -0.25
C ASP A 230 1.44 21.18 1.14
N GLY A 231 0.29 20.71 1.65
CA GLY A 231 -0.32 21.14 2.91
C GLY A 231 -1.09 22.46 2.83
N ASN A 232 -1.29 23.03 1.63
CA ASN A 232 -2.13 24.21 1.44
C ASN A 232 -3.61 23.82 1.37
N PRO A 233 -4.47 24.28 2.31
CA PRO A 233 -5.88 23.88 2.40
C PRO A 233 -6.76 24.63 1.38
N ASP A 234 -6.43 24.49 0.09
CA ASP A 234 -7.23 24.97 -1.04
C ASP A 234 -7.95 23.79 -1.72
N PRO A 235 -9.27 23.64 -1.53
CA PRO A 235 -10.04 22.55 -2.13
C PRO A 235 -10.06 22.58 -3.66
N VAL A 236 -9.99 23.77 -4.27
CA VAL A 236 -10.00 23.90 -5.74
C VAL A 236 -8.70 23.39 -6.33
N ALA A 237 -7.57 23.73 -5.69
CA ALA A 237 -6.27 23.20 -6.08
C ALA A 237 -6.18 21.69 -5.80
N SER A 238 -6.67 21.22 -4.65
CA SER A 238 -6.77 19.79 -4.33
C SER A 238 -7.59 19.02 -5.38
N GLY A 239 -8.69 19.59 -5.88
CA GLY A 239 -9.47 19.00 -6.96
C GLY A 239 -8.71 18.79 -8.28
N ARG A 240 -7.63 19.55 -8.53
CA ARG A 240 -6.75 19.33 -9.70
C ARG A 240 -5.83 18.13 -9.47
N ASP A 241 -5.21 18.06 -8.30
CA ASP A 241 -4.36 16.92 -7.89
C ASP A 241 -5.17 15.61 -7.87
N ILE A 242 -6.40 15.65 -7.36
CA ILE A 242 -7.31 14.50 -7.34
C ILE A 242 -7.57 14.01 -8.77
N ARG A 243 -7.94 14.91 -9.69
CA ARG A 243 -8.21 14.52 -11.08
C ARG A 243 -6.99 13.96 -11.78
N ASP A 244 -5.81 14.58 -11.61
CA ASP A 244 -4.58 14.09 -12.23
C ASP A 244 -4.20 12.70 -11.70
N THR A 245 -4.13 12.53 -10.39
CA THR A 245 -3.73 11.25 -9.77
C THR A 245 -4.72 10.12 -10.04
N PHE A 246 -6.03 10.35 -9.90
CA PHE A 246 -7.03 9.33 -10.23
C PHE A 246 -7.04 8.99 -11.72
N GLY A 247 -6.85 9.97 -12.61
CA GLY A 247 -6.71 9.73 -14.05
C GLY A 247 -5.50 8.84 -14.38
N ARG A 248 -4.37 9.05 -13.70
CA ARG A 248 -3.17 8.21 -13.77
C ARG A 248 -3.37 6.81 -13.18
N MET A 249 -4.47 6.59 -12.46
CA MET A 249 -4.88 5.30 -11.89
C MET A 249 -6.13 4.71 -12.57
N ALA A 250 -6.40 5.11 -13.82
CA ALA A 250 -7.52 4.63 -14.65
C ALA A 250 -8.92 4.97 -14.12
N MET A 251 -9.06 6.04 -13.33
CA MET A 251 -10.35 6.51 -12.85
C MET A 251 -10.71 7.83 -13.52
N ASN A 252 -11.88 7.89 -14.14
CA ASN A 252 -12.45 9.13 -14.65
C ASN A 252 -13.12 9.95 -13.53
N ASP A 253 -13.67 11.12 -13.86
CA ASP A 253 -14.31 12.02 -12.88
C ASP A 253 -15.50 11.38 -12.14
N GLU A 254 -16.34 10.59 -12.83
CA GLU A 254 -17.48 9.89 -12.23
C GLU A 254 -17.01 8.83 -11.24
N GLU A 255 -16.07 7.98 -11.65
CA GLU A 255 -15.49 6.93 -10.82
C GLU A 255 -14.77 7.51 -9.61
N THR A 256 -14.04 8.61 -9.80
CA THR A 256 -13.33 9.32 -8.73
C THR A 256 -14.27 9.82 -7.65
N VAL A 257 -15.35 10.51 -8.05
CA VAL A 257 -16.35 11.01 -7.09
C VAL A 257 -17.03 9.86 -6.37
N ALA A 258 -17.41 8.80 -7.11
CA ALA A 258 -18.06 7.63 -6.54
C ALA A 258 -17.17 6.90 -5.52
N LEU A 259 -15.88 6.72 -5.81
CA LEU A 259 -14.92 6.08 -4.91
C LEU A 259 -14.68 6.89 -3.65
N VAL A 260 -14.42 8.20 -3.78
CA VAL A 260 -14.12 9.06 -2.63
C VAL A 260 -15.35 9.21 -1.74
N ALA A 261 -16.52 9.53 -2.30
CA ALA A 261 -17.75 9.67 -1.52
C ALA A 261 -18.23 8.33 -0.94
N GLY A 262 -18.13 7.25 -1.72
CA GLY A 262 -18.49 5.90 -1.28
C GLY A 262 -17.60 5.41 -0.15
N GLY A 263 -16.28 5.54 -0.29
CA GLY A 263 -15.32 5.18 0.75
C GLY A 263 -15.51 5.99 2.04
N HIS A 264 -15.63 7.32 1.91
CA HIS A 264 -15.80 8.23 3.06
C HIS A 264 -17.21 8.23 3.67
N THR A 265 -18.15 7.44 3.13
CA THR A 265 -19.41 7.12 3.82
C THR A 265 -19.15 6.32 5.10
N PHE A 266 -18.02 5.62 5.19
CA PHE A 266 -17.70 4.70 6.28
C PHE A 266 -16.56 5.21 7.17
N GLY A 267 -16.72 5.03 8.48
CA GLY A 267 -15.64 5.19 9.46
C GLY A 267 -15.21 6.62 9.71
N LYS A 268 -13.90 6.80 9.91
CA LYS A 268 -13.27 8.04 10.38
C LYS A 268 -11.76 8.02 10.14
N ALA A 269 -11.14 9.19 10.23
CA ALA A 269 -9.70 9.34 10.38
C ALA A 269 -9.27 9.29 11.87
N HIS A 270 -7.97 9.21 12.13
CA HIS A 270 -7.39 9.17 13.49
C HIS A 270 -6.29 10.22 13.65
N GLY A 271 -6.54 11.21 14.51
CA GLY A 271 -5.60 12.29 14.84
C GLY A 271 -5.81 12.77 16.27
N ALA A 272 -5.91 11.83 17.22
CA ALA A 272 -6.30 12.13 18.60
C ALA A 272 -5.22 12.88 19.42
N GLY A 273 -4.01 12.96 18.90
CA GLY A 273 -2.90 13.67 19.54
C GLY A 273 -1.78 13.97 18.53
N PRO A 274 -0.72 14.64 19.00
CA PRO A 274 0.42 15.01 18.18
C PRO A 274 1.09 13.80 17.50
N ALA A 275 1.48 13.96 16.23
CA ALA A 275 2.12 12.90 15.46
C ALA A 275 3.49 12.47 16.01
N ASN A 276 4.18 13.33 16.78
CA ASN A 276 5.46 13.00 17.43
C ASN A 276 5.33 11.96 18.56
N HIS A 277 4.11 11.56 18.93
CA HIS A 277 3.88 10.42 19.82
C HIS A 277 3.92 9.08 19.08
N VAL A 278 3.85 9.08 17.74
CA VAL A 278 3.91 7.87 16.93
C VAL A 278 5.36 7.45 16.78
N GLY A 279 5.64 6.17 17.04
CA GLY A 279 6.98 5.58 16.88
C GLY A 279 7.34 5.29 15.43
N ALA A 280 8.40 4.50 15.25
CA ALA A 280 8.85 4.08 13.93
C ALA A 280 7.78 3.26 13.17
N GLU A 281 7.83 3.39 11.86
CA GLU A 281 7.17 2.50 10.90
C GLU A 281 7.67 1.03 11.05
N PRO A 282 6.95 0.04 10.48
CA PRO A 282 7.27 -1.38 10.71
C PRO A 282 8.65 -1.91 10.28
N GLU A 283 9.35 -1.27 9.33
CA GLU A 283 10.70 -1.69 8.88
C GLU A 283 11.78 -0.93 9.66
#